data_AF-A0A164QTR0-F1
#
_entry.id   AF-A0A164QTR0-F1
#
_cell.length_a   1.000
_cell.length_b   1.000
_cell.length_c   1.000
_cell.angle_alpha   90.00
_cell.angle_beta   90.00
_cell.angle_gamma   90.00
#
_symmetry.space_group_name_H-M   'P 1'
#
loop_
_entity.id
_entity.type
_entity.pdbx_description
1 polymer ?
#
loop_
_entity_poly.entity_id
_entity_poly.type
_entity_poly.pdbx_seq_one_letter_code
_entity_poly.pdbx_strand_id
1 'polypeptide(L)'
;MFSLVRPLALRRAPLPLYNNALRAAAPSFNSIRIRTVASTVSGKPGSQSLGHAVTNAREEAGNTASDVAKTIAGSNMAQDATPSEASFTNITGAIASQVPQPVMVLGLAGALPYLGTSISSIYLARQAGIAASGGTPGVDPNLAIAILNDCLHIQVTYGAVLLSFLGALHWGLEFAGYGGRQGYPRLLLGLTPVLIAWPTLALSPPAALLAQWVGFTGLWWADQKTTTAGWAPRWFSQYRFYLSILIGTCMIGTVAGASFLGPVGGHSPVHHNLEVIRAERRKLHAENQGETYGDVESVSTGEEGDAYVRVQKRKEGDSDE
;
A
#
# COMPACT_ATOMS: atom_id res chain seq x y z
N MET A 1 -41.75 -60.37 -5.83
CA MET A 1 -40.79 -61.50 -5.94
C MET A 1 -39.43 -60.88 -6.23
N PHE A 2 -38.56 -60.90 -5.23
CA PHE A 2 -37.27 -60.21 -5.19
C PHE A 2 -36.28 -60.81 -6.21
N SER A 3 -35.66 -59.99 -7.05
CA SER A 3 -34.58 -60.43 -7.96
C SER A 3 -33.22 -60.08 -7.36
N LEU A 4 -32.36 -61.09 -7.34
CA LEU A 4 -31.08 -61.17 -6.64
C LEU A 4 -30.02 -60.18 -7.15
N VAL A 5 -29.36 -59.56 -6.18
CA VAL A 5 -28.09 -58.83 -6.30
C VAL A 5 -26.96 -59.83 -6.61
N ARG A 6 -26.20 -59.62 -7.69
CA ARG A 6 -24.91 -60.27 -7.95
C ARG A 6 -23.78 -59.35 -7.46
N PRO A 7 -22.81 -59.83 -6.65
CA PRO A 7 -21.66 -59.04 -6.25
C PRO A 7 -20.57 -59.07 -7.34
N LEU A 8 -20.13 -57.89 -7.78
CA LEU A 8 -19.00 -57.73 -8.71
C LEU A 8 -17.69 -57.73 -7.91
N ALA A 9 -16.88 -58.75 -8.15
CA ALA A 9 -15.58 -58.97 -7.52
C ALA A 9 -14.56 -57.87 -7.92
N LEU A 10 -13.99 -57.20 -6.91
CA LEU A 10 -12.89 -56.25 -7.05
C LEU A 10 -11.59 -57.01 -7.40
N ARG A 11 -11.22 -56.99 -8.69
CA ARG A 11 -9.93 -57.49 -9.16
C ARG A 11 -8.88 -56.38 -9.00
N ARG A 12 -8.02 -56.48 -7.98
CA ARG A 12 -6.87 -55.59 -7.78
C ARG A 12 -5.84 -55.82 -8.90
N ALA A 13 -5.54 -54.79 -9.68
CA ALA A 13 -4.39 -54.76 -10.58
C ALA A 13 -3.14 -54.23 -9.83
N PRO A 14 -1.94 -54.80 -10.03
CA PRO A 14 -0.71 -54.24 -9.48
C PRO A 14 -0.26 -53.03 -10.31
N LEU A 15 0.04 -51.92 -9.64
CA LEU A 15 0.60 -50.71 -10.24
C LEU A 15 2.10 -50.92 -10.55
N PRO A 16 2.61 -50.45 -11.70
CA PRO A 16 4.04 -50.42 -11.98
C PRO A 16 4.73 -49.26 -11.25
N LEU A 17 5.95 -49.52 -10.79
CA LEU A 17 6.90 -48.58 -10.20
C LEU A 17 7.21 -47.40 -11.14
N TYR A 18 7.22 -46.18 -10.60
CA TYR A 18 8.13 -45.15 -11.09
C TYR A 18 8.70 -44.36 -9.92
N ASN A 19 9.92 -44.73 -9.56
CA ASN A 19 10.76 -44.02 -8.62
C ASN A 19 11.37 -42.82 -9.35
N ASN A 20 10.88 -41.61 -9.08
CA ASN A 20 11.57 -40.39 -9.46
C ASN A 20 11.65 -39.46 -8.26
N ALA A 21 12.88 -39.29 -7.79
CA ALA A 21 13.29 -38.39 -6.75
C ALA A 21 12.91 -36.94 -7.12
N LEU A 22 11.79 -36.45 -6.60
CA LEU A 22 11.54 -35.02 -6.49
C LEU A 22 12.33 -34.50 -5.29
N ARG A 23 13.60 -34.21 -5.56
CA ARG A 23 14.42 -33.32 -4.75
C ARG A 23 13.68 -31.98 -4.73
N ALA A 24 12.92 -31.73 -3.66
CA ALA A 24 12.29 -30.44 -3.41
C ALA A 24 13.40 -29.40 -3.30
N ALA A 25 13.69 -28.70 -4.40
CA ALA A 25 14.51 -27.50 -4.36
C ALA A 25 13.66 -26.42 -3.66
N ALA A 26 13.83 -26.31 -2.36
CA ALA A 26 13.33 -25.17 -1.60
C ALA A 26 13.85 -23.89 -2.28
N PRO A 27 13.00 -22.89 -2.54
CA PRO A 27 13.49 -21.61 -3.02
C PRO A 27 14.36 -21.02 -1.92
N SER A 28 15.66 -20.98 -2.17
CA SER A 28 16.60 -20.25 -1.33
C SER A 28 16.27 -18.78 -1.48
N PHE A 29 15.48 -18.24 -0.56
CA PHE A 29 15.39 -16.81 -0.34
C PHE A 29 16.76 -16.36 0.16
N ASN A 30 17.68 -16.12 -0.77
CA ASN A 30 18.91 -15.42 -0.48
C ASN A 30 18.51 -14.01 -0.04
N SER A 31 18.54 -13.82 1.28
CA SER A 31 18.50 -12.56 2.00
C SER A 31 18.96 -11.38 1.13
N ILE A 32 18.09 -10.39 0.98
CA ILE A 32 18.45 -9.03 0.57
C ILE A 32 19.57 -8.59 1.52
N ARG A 33 20.83 -8.71 1.10
CA ARG A 33 21.96 -8.18 1.86
C ARG A 33 21.98 -6.67 1.59
N ILE A 34 21.43 -5.91 2.52
CA ILE A 34 21.76 -4.48 2.65
C ILE A 34 23.26 -4.42 2.93
N ARG A 35 24.06 -4.21 1.89
CA ARG A 35 25.51 -4.03 2.05
C ARG A 35 25.71 -2.57 2.44
N THR A 36 25.73 -2.29 3.74
CA THR A 36 26.40 -1.08 4.21
C THR A 36 27.87 -1.20 3.82
N VAL A 37 28.33 -0.36 2.88
CA VAL A 37 29.76 -0.27 2.51
C VAL A 37 30.49 0.43 3.66
N ALA A 38 30.68 -0.28 4.76
CA ALA A 38 31.68 0.08 5.74
C ALA A 38 33.02 -0.43 5.21
N SER A 39 33.96 0.48 4.93
CA SER A 39 35.35 0.07 4.71
C SER A 39 35.83 -0.62 6.00
N THR A 40 36.16 -1.91 5.90
CA THR A 40 36.67 -2.71 7.02
C THR A 40 38.05 -2.27 7.53
N VAL A 41 38.62 -1.20 6.96
CA VAL A 41 39.99 -0.75 7.23
C VAL A 41 40.07 0.59 7.99
N SER A 42 38.97 1.27 8.32
CA SER A 42 39.10 2.55 9.05
C SER A 42 38.11 2.83 10.17
N GLY A 43 37.03 2.06 10.35
CA GLY A 43 36.08 2.30 11.45
C GLY A 43 35.45 3.70 11.45
N LYS A 44 35.51 4.42 10.33
CA LYS A 44 34.96 5.77 10.15
C LYS A 44 33.73 5.72 9.22
N PRO A 45 32.69 6.53 9.47
CA PRO A 45 31.51 6.59 8.62
C PRO A 45 31.89 7.06 7.20
N GLY A 46 31.36 6.38 6.18
CA GLY A 46 31.76 6.50 4.77
C GLY A 46 31.41 7.83 4.07
N SER A 47 30.88 8.81 4.78
CA SER A 47 30.54 10.13 4.24
C SER A 47 30.95 11.24 5.20
N GLN A 48 32.09 11.87 4.97
CA GLN A 48 32.54 13.04 5.73
C GLN A 48 32.14 14.39 5.10
N SER A 49 31.56 14.38 3.90
CA SER A 49 31.02 15.59 3.26
C SER A 49 29.72 15.27 2.50
N LEU A 50 28.84 16.27 2.39
CA LEU A 50 27.61 16.21 1.60
C LEU A 50 27.89 15.80 0.14
N GLY A 51 29.01 16.26 -0.42
CA GLY A 51 29.45 15.87 -1.77
C GLY A 51 29.79 14.39 -1.90
N HIS A 52 30.53 13.82 -0.93
CA HIS A 52 30.86 12.39 -0.95
C HIS A 52 29.63 11.51 -0.69
N ALA A 53 28.69 11.96 0.14
CA ALA A 53 27.41 11.27 0.34
C ALA A 53 26.59 11.18 -0.97
N VAL A 54 26.51 12.29 -1.72
CA VAL A 54 25.80 12.34 -3.00
C VAL A 54 26.49 11.46 -4.04
N THR A 55 27.83 11.49 -4.13
CA THR A 55 28.58 10.63 -5.06
C THR A 55 28.40 9.15 -4.73
N ASN A 56 28.51 8.77 -3.44
CA ASN A 56 28.30 7.39 -3.00
C ASN A 56 26.86 6.92 -3.28
N ALA A 57 25.86 7.76 -3.00
CA ALA A 57 24.46 7.43 -3.30
C ALA A 57 24.22 7.28 -4.81
N ARG A 58 24.85 8.11 -5.64
CA ARG A 58 24.78 8.01 -7.11
C ARG A 58 25.43 6.73 -7.62
N GLU A 59 26.60 6.37 -7.10
CA GLU A 59 27.30 5.13 -7.46
C GLU A 59 26.54 3.88 -7.01
N GLU A 60 25.97 3.90 -5.79
CA GLU A 60 25.16 2.81 -5.25
C GLU A 60 23.85 2.62 -6.04
N ALA A 61 23.16 3.72 -6.37
CA ALA A 61 21.98 3.68 -7.23
C ALA A 61 22.31 3.15 -8.64
N GLY A 62 23.44 3.56 -9.21
CA GLY A 62 23.92 3.07 -10.51
C GLY A 62 24.24 1.58 -10.50
N ASN A 63 24.95 1.10 -9.48
CA ASN A 63 25.27 -0.32 -9.31
C ASN A 63 24.00 -1.16 -9.09
N THR A 64 23.06 -0.68 -8.27
CA THR A 64 21.76 -1.33 -8.04
C THR A 64 20.95 -1.44 -9.34
N ALA A 65 20.89 -0.37 -10.12
CA ALA A 65 20.22 -0.39 -11.42
C ALA A 65 20.87 -1.39 -12.39
N SER A 66 22.20 -1.52 -12.37
CA SER A 66 22.94 -2.49 -13.19
C SER A 66 22.68 -3.95 -12.78
N ASP A 67 22.54 -4.23 -11.48
CA ASP A 67 22.24 -5.58 -10.98
C ASP A 67 20.77 -5.96 -11.26
N VAL A 68 19.85 -4.99 -11.12
CA VAL A 68 18.45 -5.13 -11.55
C VAL A 68 18.40 -5.40 -13.07
N ALA A 69 19.16 -4.68 -13.88
CA ALA A 69 19.28 -4.92 -15.31
C ALA A 69 19.77 -6.34 -15.65
N LYS A 70 20.83 -6.82 -14.98
CA LYS A 70 21.37 -8.19 -15.17
C LYS A 70 20.38 -9.28 -14.78
N THR A 71 19.64 -9.10 -13.68
CA THR A 71 18.61 -10.06 -13.25
C THR A 71 17.42 -10.11 -14.22
N ILE A 72 17.00 -8.96 -14.76
CA ILE A 72 15.95 -8.89 -15.81
C ILE A 72 16.43 -9.59 -17.09
N ALA A 73 17.67 -9.35 -17.52
CA ALA A 73 18.26 -9.97 -18.70
C ALA A 73 18.39 -11.49 -18.57
N GLY A 74 18.79 -11.98 -17.38
CA GLY A 74 18.90 -13.41 -17.09
C GLY A 74 17.57 -14.17 -17.18
N SER A 75 16.44 -13.50 -16.96
CA SER A 75 15.11 -14.11 -17.09
C SER A 75 14.66 -14.34 -18.54
N ASN A 76 15.33 -13.75 -19.54
CA ASN A 76 14.74 -13.51 -20.85
C ASN A 76 15.62 -13.88 -22.05
N MET A 77 16.61 -14.77 -21.90
CA MET A 77 17.48 -15.14 -23.03
C MET A 77 16.71 -15.70 -24.25
N ALA A 78 16.42 -14.81 -25.20
CA ALA A 78 16.70 -15.04 -26.61
C ALA A 78 18.22 -14.87 -26.80
N GLN A 79 18.82 -15.75 -27.59
CA GLN A 79 20.23 -16.16 -27.57
C GLN A 79 21.29 -15.11 -27.97
N ASP A 80 21.00 -13.81 -28.08
CA ASP A 80 21.81 -12.91 -28.92
C ASP A 80 22.38 -11.62 -28.27
N ALA A 81 22.45 -11.53 -26.93
CA ALA A 81 23.06 -10.38 -26.26
C ALA A 81 24.29 -10.77 -25.43
N THR A 82 25.45 -10.21 -25.78
CA THR A 82 26.70 -10.38 -25.03
C THR A 82 26.68 -9.60 -23.70
N PRO A 83 27.33 -10.09 -22.63
CA PRO A 83 27.03 -9.65 -21.26
C PRO A 83 27.66 -8.31 -20.82
N SER A 84 28.51 -7.68 -21.64
CA SER A 84 29.36 -6.57 -21.17
C SER A 84 28.88 -5.14 -21.51
N GLU A 85 27.83 -4.97 -22.32
CA GLU A 85 27.32 -3.63 -22.71
C GLU A 85 25.80 -3.45 -22.49
N ALA A 86 25.21 -4.17 -21.54
CA ALA A 86 23.79 -4.09 -21.24
C ALA A 86 23.46 -2.82 -20.42
N SER A 87 23.52 -1.65 -21.06
CA SER A 87 23.07 -0.38 -20.47
C SER A 87 21.56 -0.42 -20.23
N PHE A 88 21.10 0.10 -19.08
CA PHE A 88 19.68 0.09 -18.68
C PHE A 88 18.76 0.62 -19.79
N THR A 89 19.22 1.63 -20.54
CA THR A 89 18.53 2.25 -21.68
C THR A 89 18.37 1.31 -22.88
N ASN A 90 19.36 0.46 -23.15
CA ASN A 90 19.30 -0.51 -24.25
C ASN A 90 18.33 -1.65 -23.91
N ILE A 91 18.31 -2.08 -22.64
CA ILE A 91 17.37 -3.12 -22.17
C ILE A 91 15.94 -2.59 -22.15
N THR A 92 15.72 -1.41 -21.57
CA THR A 92 14.39 -0.78 -21.58
C THR A 92 13.93 -0.45 -22.99
N GLY A 93 14.82 -0.01 -23.88
CA GLY A 93 14.53 0.19 -25.30
C GLY A 93 14.14 -1.10 -26.05
N ALA A 94 14.84 -2.20 -25.80
CA ALA A 94 14.55 -3.50 -26.38
C ALA A 94 13.25 -4.13 -25.86
N ILE A 95 12.84 -3.79 -24.63
CA ILE A 95 11.55 -4.22 -24.07
C ILE A 95 10.42 -3.31 -24.59
N ALA A 96 10.65 -2.01 -24.68
CA ALA A 96 9.67 -1.05 -25.22
C ALA A 96 9.31 -1.34 -26.67
N SER A 97 10.23 -1.89 -27.48
CA SER A 97 9.96 -2.28 -28.86
C SER A 97 9.11 -3.55 -28.99
N GLN A 98 9.05 -4.40 -27.96
CA GLN A 98 8.26 -5.63 -27.96
C GLN A 98 6.81 -5.42 -27.50
N VAL A 99 6.54 -4.32 -26.79
CA VAL A 99 5.20 -4.02 -26.27
C VAL A 99 4.41 -3.23 -27.32
N PRO A 100 3.16 -3.59 -27.62
CA PRO A 100 2.30 -2.78 -28.48
C PRO A 100 2.15 -1.35 -27.93
N GLN A 101 2.49 -0.34 -28.75
CA GLN A 101 2.48 1.06 -28.34
C GLN A 101 1.17 1.53 -27.66
N PRO A 102 -0.04 1.15 -28.15
CA PRO A 102 -1.28 1.55 -27.50
C PRO A 102 -1.38 1.07 -26.05
N VAL A 103 -0.90 -0.14 -25.76
CA VAL A 103 -0.90 -0.72 -24.41
C VAL A 103 0.08 0.03 -23.52
N MET A 104 1.27 0.36 -24.04
CA MET A 104 2.28 1.09 -23.27
C MET A 104 1.83 2.49 -22.89
N VAL A 105 1.24 3.25 -23.83
CA VAL A 105 0.72 4.59 -23.57
C VAL A 105 -0.39 4.56 -22.52
N LEU A 106 -1.35 3.63 -22.66
CA LEU A 106 -2.44 3.51 -21.69
C LEU A 106 -1.94 3.07 -20.30
N GLY A 107 -0.94 2.18 -20.24
CA GLY A 107 -0.29 1.79 -18.99
C GLY A 107 0.37 2.95 -18.27
N LEU A 108 1.15 3.75 -19.00
CA LEU A 108 1.82 4.92 -18.46
C LEU A 108 0.81 6.03 -18.09
N ALA A 109 -0.26 6.20 -18.86
CA ALA A 109 -1.35 7.11 -18.52
C ALA A 109 -2.03 6.71 -17.21
N GLY A 110 -2.21 5.40 -16.97
CA GLY A 110 -2.68 4.87 -15.69
C GLY A 110 -1.76 5.15 -14.50
N ALA A 111 -0.49 5.50 -14.72
CA ALA A 111 0.42 5.90 -13.64
C ALA A 111 0.30 7.38 -13.25
N LEU A 112 -0.38 8.22 -14.05
CA LEU A 112 -0.50 9.65 -13.79
C LEU A 112 -1.15 10.00 -12.44
N PRO A 113 -2.26 9.34 -12.02
CA PRO A 113 -2.84 9.62 -10.71
C PRO A 113 -1.87 9.32 -9.55
N TYR A 114 -1.03 8.29 -9.69
CA TYR A 114 -0.02 7.95 -8.69
C TYR A 114 1.09 9.00 -8.60
N LEU A 115 1.57 9.48 -9.74
CA LEU A 115 2.57 10.55 -9.77
C LEU A 115 2.02 11.83 -9.16
N GLY A 116 0.80 12.22 -9.54
CA GLY A 116 0.13 13.41 -9.02
C GLY A 116 -0.09 13.33 -7.50
N THR A 117 -0.67 12.24 -7.02
CA THR A 117 -0.92 12.04 -5.59
C THR A 117 0.37 11.93 -4.78
N SER A 118 1.40 11.25 -5.29
CA SER A 118 2.68 11.09 -4.59
C SER A 118 3.45 12.40 -4.48
N ILE A 119 3.60 13.15 -5.59
CA ILE A 119 4.25 14.47 -5.58
C ILE A 119 3.50 15.42 -4.66
N SER A 120 2.16 15.46 -4.77
CA SER A 120 1.32 16.32 -3.92
C SER A 120 1.46 15.94 -2.45
N SER A 121 1.42 14.65 -2.12
CA SER A 121 1.55 14.17 -0.75
C SER A 121 2.90 14.55 -0.13
N ILE A 122 4.00 14.38 -0.87
CA ILE A 122 5.34 14.75 -0.39
C ILE A 122 5.43 16.27 -0.17
N TYR A 123 4.92 17.07 -1.12
CA TYR A 123 4.93 18.52 -1.02
C TYR A 123 4.11 19.03 0.17
N LEU A 124 2.89 18.52 0.34
CA LEU A 124 1.99 18.93 1.41
C LEU A 124 2.46 18.45 2.78
N ALA A 125 2.97 17.21 2.88
CA ALA A 125 3.60 16.72 4.10
C ALA A 125 4.75 17.64 4.53
N ARG A 126 5.62 18.04 3.58
CA ARG A 126 6.72 18.98 3.86
C ARG A 126 6.22 20.33 4.38
N GLN A 127 5.18 20.90 3.78
CA GLN A 127 4.60 22.17 4.24
C GLN A 127 4.02 22.04 5.65
N ALA A 128 3.33 20.95 5.94
CA ALA A 128 2.78 20.67 7.26
C ALA A 128 3.90 20.47 8.31
N GLY A 129 5.01 19.82 7.96
CA GLY A 129 6.18 19.68 8.83
C GLY A 129 6.90 21.00 9.12
N ILE A 130 7.00 21.91 8.15
CA ILE A 130 7.54 23.26 8.34
C ILE A 130 6.66 24.05 9.33
N ALA A 131 5.34 23.95 9.20
CA ALA A 131 4.41 24.59 10.12
C ALA A 131 4.55 24.06 11.55
N ALA A 132 4.66 22.73 11.69
CA ALA A 132 4.81 22.07 12.98
C ALA A 132 6.14 22.41 13.68
N SER A 133 7.19 22.72 12.93
CA SER A 133 8.50 23.11 13.47
C SER A 133 8.61 24.62 13.78
N GLY A 134 7.52 25.38 13.67
CA GLY A 134 7.49 26.83 13.92
C GLY A 134 7.99 27.68 12.75
N GLY A 135 8.19 27.09 11.57
CA GLY A 135 8.46 27.83 10.34
C GLY A 135 7.20 28.45 9.74
N THR A 136 7.38 29.37 8.79
CA THR A 136 6.28 29.97 8.03
C THR A 136 5.99 29.11 6.78
N PRO A 137 4.93 28.28 6.77
CA PRO A 137 4.57 27.48 5.62
C PRO A 137 4.02 28.36 4.48
N GLY A 138 4.17 27.91 3.24
CA GLY A 138 3.60 28.60 2.07
C GLY A 138 2.10 28.35 1.88
N VAL A 139 1.53 27.41 2.63
CA VAL A 139 0.12 26.99 2.58
C VAL A 139 -0.40 26.90 4.01
N ASP A 140 -1.66 27.23 4.23
CA ASP A 140 -2.32 27.00 5.52
C ASP A 140 -2.16 25.53 5.96
N PRO A 141 -1.61 25.27 7.16
CA PRO A 141 -1.41 23.91 7.69
C PRO A 141 -2.68 23.06 7.67
N ASN A 142 -3.83 23.66 7.95
CA ASN A 142 -5.11 22.93 7.98
C ASN A 142 -5.51 22.46 6.58
N LEU A 143 -5.36 23.33 5.59
CA LEU A 143 -5.59 23.01 4.18
C LEU A 143 -4.61 21.94 3.70
N ALA A 144 -3.33 22.04 4.09
CA ALA A 144 -2.31 21.09 3.68
C ALA A 144 -2.61 19.66 4.18
N ILE A 145 -3.07 19.53 5.43
CA ILE A 145 -3.45 18.23 6.01
C ILE A 145 -4.72 17.68 5.36
N ALA A 146 -5.72 18.52 5.09
CA ALA A 146 -6.95 18.10 4.43
C ALA A 146 -6.67 17.54 3.02
N ILE A 147 -5.92 18.27 2.20
CA ILE A 147 -5.58 17.83 0.83
C ILE A 147 -4.66 16.59 0.87
N LEU A 148 -3.75 16.48 1.85
CA LEU A 148 -2.91 15.30 2.03
C LEU A 148 -3.77 14.06 2.29
N ASN A 149 -4.78 14.17 3.17
CA ASN A 149 -5.70 13.07 3.45
C ASN A 149 -6.49 12.64 2.21
N ASP A 150 -6.98 13.61 1.42
CA ASP A 150 -7.69 13.33 0.17
C ASP A 150 -6.78 12.65 -0.85
N CYS A 151 -5.53 13.09 -0.99
CA CYS A 151 -4.54 12.46 -1.86
C CYS A 151 -4.31 10.98 -1.48
N LEU A 152 -4.19 10.69 -0.18
CA LEU A 152 -4.03 9.34 0.32
C LEU A 152 -5.25 8.47 0.01
N HIS A 153 -6.46 8.97 0.23
CA HIS A 153 -7.69 8.24 -0.09
C HIS A 153 -7.87 8.00 -1.60
N ILE A 154 -7.56 8.99 -2.43
CA ILE A 154 -7.57 8.85 -3.90
C ILE A 154 -6.58 7.76 -4.32
N GLN A 155 -5.36 7.78 -3.79
CA GLN A 155 -4.34 6.81 -4.16
C GLN A 155 -4.71 5.38 -3.72
N VAL A 156 -5.28 5.21 -2.53
CA VAL A 156 -5.77 3.91 -2.02
C VAL A 156 -6.94 3.37 -2.84
N THR A 157 -7.94 4.20 -3.11
CA THR A 157 -9.13 3.78 -3.89
C THR A 157 -8.76 3.46 -5.34
N TYR A 158 -7.93 4.31 -5.96
CA TYR A 158 -7.40 4.07 -7.29
C TYR A 158 -6.56 2.79 -7.35
N GLY A 159 -5.73 2.53 -6.33
CA GLY A 159 -4.94 1.31 -6.25
C GLY A 159 -5.76 0.04 -6.11
N ALA A 160 -6.84 0.06 -5.32
CA ALA A 160 -7.75 -1.07 -5.22
C ALA A 160 -8.43 -1.37 -6.57
N VAL A 161 -8.91 -0.34 -7.26
CA VAL A 161 -9.55 -0.47 -8.59
C VAL A 161 -8.54 -1.00 -9.61
N LEU A 162 -7.34 -0.44 -9.66
CA LEU A 162 -6.32 -0.83 -10.62
C LEU A 162 -5.86 -2.27 -10.38
N LEU A 163 -5.56 -2.65 -9.13
CA LEU A 163 -5.17 -4.03 -8.78
C LEU A 163 -6.25 -5.05 -9.16
N SER A 164 -7.52 -4.70 -8.91
CA SER A 164 -8.68 -5.50 -9.32
C SER A 164 -8.76 -5.67 -10.85
N PHE A 165 -8.60 -4.57 -11.59
CA PHE A 165 -8.61 -4.58 -13.05
C PHE A 165 -7.45 -5.41 -13.65
N LEU A 166 -6.25 -5.34 -13.05
CA LEU A 166 -5.11 -6.14 -13.50
C LEU A 166 -5.38 -7.65 -13.39
N GLY A 167 -6.16 -8.09 -12.40
CA GLY A 167 -6.59 -9.49 -12.29
C GLY A 167 -7.45 -9.94 -13.47
N ALA A 168 -8.38 -9.08 -13.92
CA ALA A 168 -9.28 -9.37 -15.04
C ALA A 168 -8.55 -9.62 -16.37
N LEU A 169 -7.30 -9.17 -16.54
CA LEU A 169 -6.50 -9.47 -17.73
C LEU A 169 -6.25 -10.99 -17.90
N HIS A 170 -6.17 -11.76 -16.82
CA HIS A 170 -6.05 -13.22 -16.88
C HIS A 170 -7.32 -13.89 -17.39
N TRP A 171 -8.50 -13.31 -17.11
CA TRP A 171 -9.75 -13.78 -17.70
C TRP A 171 -9.80 -13.48 -19.19
N GLY A 172 -9.36 -12.29 -19.61
CA GLY A 172 -9.24 -11.93 -21.02
C GLY A 172 -8.34 -12.90 -21.80
N LEU A 173 -7.18 -13.27 -21.23
CA LEU A 173 -6.27 -14.25 -21.83
C LEU A 173 -6.87 -15.67 -21.90
N GLU A 174 -7.64 -16.09 -20.89
CA GLU A 174 -8.37 -17.36 -20.90
C GLU A 174 -9.46 -17.38 -21.98
N PHE A 175 -10.24 -16.30 -22.11
CA PHE A 175 -11.30 -16.20 -23.11
C PHE A 175 -10.74 -16.14 -24.54
N ALA A 176 -9.58 -15.51 -24.72
CA ALA A 176 -8.85 -15.51 -25.98
C ALA A 176 -8.19 -16.87 -26.31
N GLY A 177 -8.17 -17.82 -25.37
CA GLY A 177 -7.52 -19.13 -25.55
C GLY A 177 -5.99 -19.06 -25.65
N TYR A 178 -5.37 -17.97 -25.19
CA TYR A 178 -3.92 -17.76 -25.29
C TYR A 178 -3.18 -18.75 -24.37
N GLY A 179 -2.18 -19.46 -24.91
CA GLY A 179 -1.42 -20.45 -24.13
C GLY A 179 -2.25 -21.68 -23.72
N GLY A 180 -3.33 -21.98 -24.45
CA GLY A 180 -4.25 -23.06 -24.15
C GLY A 180 -5.28 -22.72 -23.06
N ARG A 181 -6.36 -23.50 -23.00
CA ARG A 181 -7.41 -23.35 -21.98
C ARG A 181 -6.94 -23.95 -20.66
N GLN A 182 -6.70 -23.10 -19.67
CA GLN A 182 -6.27 -23.53 -18.34
C GLN A 182 -7.48 -23.71 -17.41
N GLY A 183 -8.61 -23.07 -17.70
CA GLY A 183 -9.84 -23.15 -16.94
C GLY A 183 -9.77 -22.44 -15.58
N TYR A 184 -10.33 -23.07 -14.56
CA TYR A 184 -10.43 -22.54 -13.19
C TYR A 184 -9.13 -21.97 -12.59
N PRO A 185 -7.93 -22.57 -12.71
CA PRO A 185 -6.72 -22.02 -12.11
C PRO A 185 -6.37 -20.60 -12.60
N ARG A 186 -6.53 -20.32 -13.91
CA ARG A 186 -6.27 -18.98 -14.45
C ARG A 186 -7.37 -17.98 -14.05
N LEU A 187 -8.62 -18.44 -13.98
CA LEU A 187 -9.73 -17.61 -13.51
C LEU A 187 -9.60 -17.25 -12.01
N LEU A 188 -9.19 -18.19 -11.17
CA LEU A 188 -8.92 -17.94 -9.75
C LEU A 188 -7.74 -16.98 -9.56
N LEU A 189 -6.69 -17.12 -10.39
CA LEU A 189 -5.58 -16.17 -10.40
C LEU A 189 -6.06 -14.75 -10.75
N GLY A 190 -6.97 -14.61 -11.71
CA GLY A 190 -7.56 -13.31 -12.05
C GLY A 190 -8.52 -12.74 -10.98
N LEU A 191 -9.16 -13.60 -10.18
CA LEU A 191 -10.04 -13.19 -9.08
C LEU A 191 -9.25 -12.76 -7.82
N THR A 192 -8.09 -13.37 -7.60
CA THR A 192 -7.27 -13.19 -6.38
C THR A 192 -6.94 -11.71 -6.10
N PRO A 193 -6.52 -10.88 -7.08
CA PRO A 193 -6.25 -9.46 -6.86
C PRO A 193 -7.45 -8.67 -6.35
N VAL A 194 -8.66 -8.98 -6.82
CA VAL A 194 -9.89 -8.31 -6.36
C VAL A 194 -10.16 -8.63 -4.90
N LEU A 195 -10.01 -9.89 -4.51
CA LEU A 195 -10.19 -10.37 -3.13
C LEU A 195 -9.16 -9.78 -2.16
N ILE A 196 -7.97 -9.42 -2.65
CA ILE A 196 -6.94 -8.74 -1.86
C ILE A 196 -7.20 -7.23 -1.84
N ALA A 197 -7.54 -6.63 -2.99
CA ALA A 197 -7.71 -5.20 -3.14
C ALA A 197 -8.88 -4.66 -2.31
N TRP A 198 -10.04 -5.33 -2.33
CA TRP A 198 -11.23 -4.81 -1.68
C TRP A 198 -11.08 -4.65 -0.15
N PRO A 199 -10.57 -5.63 0.62
CA PRO A 199 -10.33 -5.48 2.05
C PRO A 199 -9.35 -4.35 2.41
N THR A 200 -8.42 -4.00 1.52
CA THR A 200 -7.46 -2.90 1.81
C THR A 200 -8.15 -1.54 1.95
N LEU A 201 -9.36 -1.37 1.40
CA LEU A 201 -10.14 -0.14 1.55
C LEU A 201 -10.62 0.09 3.00
N ALA A 202 -10.67 -0.95 3.83
CA ALA A 202 -11.04 -0.84 5.23
C ALA A 202 -9.86 -0.50 6.16
N LEU A 203 -8.63 -0.49 5.62
CA LEU A 203 -7.42 -0.19 6.39
C LEU A 203 -7.15 1.32 6.46
N SER A 204 -6.32 1.73 7.42
CA SER A 204 -5.79 3.10 7.44
C SER A 204 -4.97 3.37 6.18
N PRO A 205 -4.93 4.61 5.65
CA PRO A 205 -4.32 4.85 4.34
C PRO A 205 -2.86 4.38 4.19
N PRO A 206 -1.95 4.57 5.19
CA PRO A 206 -0.59 4.04 5.08
C PRO A 206 -0.54 2.51 5.04
N ALA A 207 -1.35 1.84 5.85
CA ALA A 207 -1.41 0.38 5.88
C ALA A 207 -2.04 -0.18 4.59
N ALA A 208 -3.08 0.49 4.07
CA ALA A 208 -3.72 0.15 2.81
C ALA A 208 -2.73 0.23 1.63
N LEU A 209 -1.95 1.32 1.53
CA LEU A 209 -0.95 1.49 0.47
C LEU A 209 0.14 0.40 0.52
N LEU A 210 0.62 0.05 1.72
CA LEU A 210 1.61 -1.03 1.89
C LEU A 210 1.01 -2.39 1.50
N ALA A 211 -0.21 -2.70 1.95
CA ALA A 211 -0.89 -3.95 1.59
C ALA A 211 -1.14 -4.05 0.08
N GLN A 212 -1.56 -2.96 -0.56
CA GLN A 212 -1.74 -2.91 -2.01
C GLN A 212 -0.41 -3.03 -2.77
N TRP A 213 0.67 -2.43 -2.27
CA TRP A 213 2.01 -2.59 -2.85
C TRP A 213 2.46 -4.06 -2.84
N VAL A 214 2.23 -4.76 -1.73
CA VAL A 214 2.44 -6.23 -1.65
C VAL A 214 1.54 -6.96 -2.64
N GLY A 215 0.28 -6.53 -2.78
CA GLY A 215 -0.65 -7.08 -3.77
C GLY A 215 -0.16 -6.93 -5.22
N PHE A 216 0.29 -5.75 -5.63
CA PHE A 216 0.87 -5.51 -6.96
C PHE A 216 2.13 -6.37 -7.18
N THR A 217 3.00 -6.45 -6.18
CA THR A 217 4.22 -7.25 -6.25
C THR A 217 3.92 -8.75 -6.36
N GLY A 218 2.95 -9.24 -5.58
CA GLY A 218 2.49 -10.62 -5.63
C GLY A 218 1.82 -10.96 -6.97
N LEU A 219 1.04 -10.05 -7.53
CA LEU A 219 0.44 -10.21 -8.85
C LEU A 219 1.48 -10.23 -9.96
N TRP A 220 2.49 -9.33 -9.91
CA TRP A 220 3.61 -9.39 -10.83
C TRP A 220 4.35 -10.74 -10.75
N TRP A 221 4.59 -11.25 -9.55
CA TRP A 221 5.22 -12.56 -9.38
C TRP A 221 4.38 -13.70 -9.97
N ALA A 222 3.06 -13.63 -9.81
CA ALA A 222 2.13 -14.55 -10.45
C ALA A 222 2.21 -14.42 -11.99
N ASP A 223 2.25 -13.20 -12.52
CA ASP A 223 2.40 -12.93 -13.95
C ASP A 223 3.70 -13.55 -14.50
N GLN A 224 4.83 -13.41 -13.78
CA GLN A 224 6.11 -14.05 -14.15
C GLN A 224 5.96 -15.56 -14.26
N LYS A 225 5.34 -16.21 -13.28
CA LYS A 225 5.08 -17.65 -13.34
C LYS A 225 4.21 -18.02 -14.53
N THR A 226 3.12 -17.28 -14.79
CA THR A 226 2.24 -17.55 -15.94
C THR A 226 2.96 -17.36 -17.27
N THR A 227 3.84 -16.37 -17.39
CA THR A 227 4.65 -16.15 -18.59
C THR A 227 5.68 -17.27 -18.79
N THR A 228 6.35 -17.73 -17.72
CA THR A 228 7.27 -18.87 -17.81
C THR A 228 6.57 -20.18 -18.16
N ALA A 229 5.31 -20.35 -17.73
CA ALA A 229 4.46 -21.49 -18.08
C ALA A 229 3.84 -21.39 -19.49
N GLY A 230 4.09 -20.30 -20.23
CA GLY A 230 3.55 -20.08 -21.56
C GLY A 230 2.07 -19.66 -21.60
N TRP A 231 1.50 -19.28 -20.45
CA TRP A 231 0.10 -18.86 -20.32
C TRP A 231 -0.13 -17.39 -20.74
N ALA A 232 0.93 -16.59 -20.73
CA ALA A 232 0.90 -15.18 -21.09
C ALA A 232 2.09 -14.84 -22.01
N PRO A 233 1.98 -13.79 -22.85
CA PRO A 233 3.08 -13.37 -23.72
C PRO A 233 4.34 -13.01 -22.92
N ARG A 234 5.52 -13.19 -23.52
CA ARG A 234 6.80 -12.85 -22.87
C ARG A 234 6.91 -11.38 -22.50
N TRP A 235 6.45 -10.47 -23.37
CA TRP A 235 6.49 -9.03 -23.11
C TRP A 235 5.59 -8.61 -21.93
N PHE A 236 4.55 -9.39 -21.60
CA PHE A 236 3.54 -9.02 -20.60
C PHE A 236 4.14 -8.86 -19.20
N SER A 237 5.00 -9.78 -18.80
CA SER A 237 5.54 -9.80 -17.45
C SER A 237 6.58 -8.71 -17.20
N GLN A 238 7.38 -8.40 -18.21
CA GLN A 238 8.38 -7.34 -18.18
C GLN A 238 7.70 -5.97 -18.20
N TYR A 239 6.66 -5.81 -19.01
CA TYR A 239 5.82 -4.62 -18.99
C TYR A 239 5.19 -4.40 -17.60
N ARG A 240 4.59 -5.44 -17.01
CA ARG A 240 4.03 -5.41 -15.65
C ARG A 240 5.08 -5.07 -14.59
N PHE A 241 6.31 -5.57 -14.73
CA PHE A 241 7.41 -5.27 -13.82
C PHE A 241 7.70 -3.77 -13.73
N TYR A 242 7.90 -3.12 -14.88
CA TYR A 242 8.23 -1.68 -14.91
C TYR A 242 7.09 -0.82 -14.36
N LEU A 243 5.84 -1.14 -14.70
CA LEU A 243 4.69 -0.43 -14.13
C LEU A 243 4.55 -0.66 -12.62
N SER A 244 4.79 -1.88 -12.14
CA SER A 244 4.71 -2.19 -10.71
C SER A 244 5.80 -1.48 -9.91
N ILE A 245 7.02 -1.36 -10.45
CA ILE A 245 8.08 -0.55 -9.84
C ILE A 245 7.68 0.93 -9.84
N LEU A 246 7.22 1.47 -10.96
CA LEU A 246 6.82 2.88 -11.05
C LEU A 246 5.73 3.20 -10.01
N ILE A 247 4.64 2.43 -10.01
CA ILE A 247 3.54 2.60 -9.06
C ILE A 247 4.03 2.37 -7.62
N GLY A 248 4.84 1.32 -7.40
CA GLY A 248 5.35 0.98 -6.08
C GLY A 248 6.26 2.07 -5.49
N THR A 249 7.13 2.68 -6.31
CA THR A 249 7.93 3.84 -5.88
C THR A 249 7.07 5.04 -5.51
N CYS A 250 5.98 5.29 -6.24
CA CYS A 250 5.02 6.35 -5.90
C CYS A 250 4.30 6.05 -4.58
N MET A 251 3.85 4.80 -4.37
CA MET A 251 3.20 4.37 -3.13
C MET A 251 4.14 4.50 -1.92
N ILE A 252 5.36 3.97 -2.02
CA ILE A 252 6.37 4.07 -0.96
C ILE A 252 6.73 5.53 -0.70
N GLY A 253 6.89 6.34 -1.76
CA GLY A 253 7.15 7.78 -1.65
C GLY A 253 6.03 8.52 -0.92
N THR A 254 4.77 8.17 -1.19
CA THR A 254 3.62 8.72 -0.46
C THR A 254 3.65 8.36 1.02
N VAL A 255 3.84 7.07 1.34
CA VAL A 255 3.90 6.60 2.73
C VAL A 255 5.08 7.23 3.49
N ALA A 256 6.25 7.28 2.87
CA ALA A 256 7.44 7.92 3.43
C ALA A 256 7.24 9.42 3.61
N GLY A 257 6.64 10.12 2.64
CA GLY A 257 6.28 11.53 2.73
C GLY A 257 5.36 11.81 3.92
N ALA A 258 4.25 11.07 4.00
CA ALA A 258 3.29 11.21 5.08
C ALA A 258 3.88 10.88 6.46
N SER A 259 4.79 9.89 6.54
CA SER A 259 5.35 9.41 7.82
C SER A 259 6.55 10.22 8.32
N PHE A 260 7.45 10.64 7.43
CA PHE A 260 8.70 11.30 7.81
C PHE A 260 8.66 12.83 7.67
N LEU A 261 7.88 13.36 6.73
CA LEU A 261 7.79 14.80 6.50
C LEU A 261 6.53 15.42 7.13
N GLY A 262 5.51 14.61 7.44
CA GLY A 262 4.30 15.09 8.10
C GLY A 262 4.54 15.53 9.55
N PRO A 263 3.59 16.27 10.16
CA PRO A 263 3.67 16.63 11.58
C PRO A 263 3.74 15.36 12.43
N VAL A 264 4.92 15.04 12.96
CA VAL A 264 5.10 13.91 13.87
C VAL A 264 4.14 14.04 15.05
N GLY A 265 3.40 12.96 15.30
CA GLY A 265 2.26 12.89 16.21
C GLY A 265 2.60 13.27 17.66
N GLY A 266 2.44 14.55 17.97
CA GLY A 266 2.32 15.09 19.32
C GLY A 266 1.20 16.12 19.44
N HIS A 267 0.90 16.83 18.35
CA HIS A 267 -0.19 17.81 18.28
C HIS A 267 -0.91 17.65 16.94
N SER A 268 -1.91 16.77 16.87
CA SER A 268 -2.87 16.87 15.77
C SER A 268 -3.54 18.24 15.89
N PRO A 269 -3.45 19.12 14.87
CA PRO A 269 -4.01 20.47 14.95
C PRO A 269 -5.53 20.44 15.18
N VAL A 270 -6.21 19.34 14.86
CA VAL A 270 -7.61 19.11 15.23
C VAL A 270 -7.78 19.06 16.75
N HIS A 271 -6.90 18.37 17.48
CA HIS A 271 -6.95 18.33 18.94
C HIS A 271 -6.62 19.70 19.55
N HIS A 272 -5.66 20.44 18.99
CA HIS A 272 -5.38 21.80 19.43
C HIS A 272 -6.58 22.73 19.20
N ASN A 273 -7.23 22.68 18.03
CA ASN A 273 -8.43 23.46 17.77
C ASN A 273 -9.61 23.06 18.66
N LEU A 274 -9.79 21.76 18.92
CA LEU A 274 -10.80 21.29 19.88
C LEU A 274 -10.48 21.76 21.30
N GLU A 275 -9.22 21.76 21.71
CA GLU A 275 -8.79 22.30 23.00
C GLU A 275 -8.98 23.80 23.08
N VAL A 276 -8.66 24.54 22.02
CA VAL A 276 -8.89 25.99 21.90
C VAL A 276 -10.38 26.29 21.95
N ILE A 277 -11.22 25.58 21.18
CA ILE A 277 -12.68 25.72 21.21
C ILE A 277 -13.24 25.33 22.59
N ARG A 278 -12.71 24.28 23.23
CA ARG A 278 -13.10 23.90 24.60
C ARG A 278 -12.67 24.96 25.63
N ALA A 279 -11.50 25.56 25.46
CA ALA A 279 -10.97 26.61 26.33
C ALA A 279 -11.74 27.92 26.14
N GLU A 280 -12.09 28.27 24.90
CA GLU A 280 -12.95 29.40 24.57
C GLU A 280 -14.37 29.18 25.10
N ARG A 281 -14.93 27.97 24.92
CA ARG A 281 -16.20 27.58 25.54
C ARG A 281 -16.13 27.68 27.07
N ARG A 282 -15.04 27.24 27.71
CA ARG A 282 -14.84 27.36 29.17
C ARG A 282 -14.71 28.82 29.62
N LYS A 283 -14.19 29.72 28.77
CA LYS A 283 -14.15 31.17 29.06
C LYS A 283 -15.52 31.83 28.89
N LEU A 284 -16.29 31.43 27.89
CA LEU A 284 -17.64 31.96 27.62
C LEU A 284 -18.69 31.40 28.58
N HIS A 285 -18.58 30.11 28.91
CA HIS A 285 -19.28 29.47 30.01
C HIS A 285 -18.35 29.42 31.22
N ALA A 286 -18.12 30.58 31.83
CA ALA A 286 -17.76 30.56 33.25
C ALA A 286 -18.90 29.79 33.93
N GLU A 287 -18.62 28.56 34.38
CA GLU A 287 -19.56 27.84 35.23
C GLU A 287 -19.89 28.79 36.37
N ASN A 288 -21.14 29.24 36.46
CA ASN A 288 -21.64 29.96 37.62
C ASN A 288 -21.69 28.94 38.77
N GLN A 289 -20.52 28.62 39.31
CA GLN A 289 -20.38 27.83 40.52
C GLN A 289 -20.74 28.76 41.68
N GLY A 290 -21.99 28.66 42.13
CA GLY A 290 -22.42 29.21 43.40
C GLY A 290 -22.38 28.11 44.45
N GLU A 291 -21.65 28.30 45.55
CA GLU A 291 -21.83 27.47 46.74
C GLU A 291 -23.14 27.85 47.41
N THR A 292 -24.07 26.91 47.54
CA THR A 292 -25.31 27.09 48.30
C THR A 292 -25.17 26.41 49.66
N TYR A 293 -25.15 27.20 50.73
CA TYR A 293 -25.12 26.70 52.11
C TYR A 293 -26.54 26.43 52.64
N GLY A 294 -26.78 25.21 53.14
CA GLY A 294 -28.03 24.80 53.80
C GLY A 294 -28.52 23.41 53.37
N ASP A 295 -29.69 22.98 53.87
CA ASP A 295 -30.39 21.80 53.37
C ASP A 295 -30.95 22.08 51.97
N VAL A 296 -30.53 21.28 51.00
CA VAL A 296 -30.86 21.48 49.58
C VAL A 296 -31.56 20.24 49.04
N GLU A 297 -32.61 20.44 48.27
CA GLU A 297 -33.35 19.37 47.59
C GLU A 297 -33.21 19.50 46.07
N SER A 298 -33.12 18.35 45.39
CA SER A 298 -33.10 18.26 43.94
C SER A 298 -34.51 17.94 43.43
N VAL A 299 -35.12 18.87 42.69
CA VAL A 299 -36.44 18.67 42.07
C VAL A 299 -36.27 18.47 40.57
N SER A 300 -36.95 17.45 40.02
CA SER A 300 -37.01 17.22 38.57
C SER A 300 -37.81 18.33 37.90
N THR A 301 -37.22 19.01 36.92
CA THR A 301 -37.82 20.20 36.30
C THR A 301 -38.85 19.88 35.20
N GLY A 302 -39.12 18.60 34.92
CA GLY A 302 -40.07 18.17 33.89
C GLY A 302 -39.66 18.58 32.46
N GLU A 303 -40.57 18.39 31.49
CA GLU A 303 -40.30 18.63 30.05
C GLU A 303 -40.22 20.12 29.66
N GLU A 304 -40.69 21.04 30.52
CA GLU A 304 -40.67 22.48 30.28
C GLU A 304 -39.46 23.20 30.90
N GLY A 305 -38.55 22.48 31.55
CA GLY A 305 -37.37 23.04 32.23
C GLY A 305 -36.12 23.10 31.35
N ASP A 306 -35.35 24.19 31.45
CA ASP A 306 -34.04 24.34 30.78
C ASP A 306 -32.97 23.34 31.26
N ALA A 307 -33.22 22.63 32.37
CA ALA A 307 -32.31 21.64 32.95
C ALA A 307 -33.08 20.47 33.57
N TYR A 308 -32.51 19.25 33.49
CA TYR A 308 -33.12 18.03 34.00
C TYR A 308 -33.36 18.03 35.52
N VAL A 309 -32.55 18.77 36.28
CA VAL A 309 -32.65 18.84 37.74
C VAL A 309 -32.39 20.28 38.18
N ARG A 310 -33.30 20.83 38.99
CA ARG A 310 -33.13 22.11 39.66
C ARG A 310 -32.85 21.88 41.13
N VAL A 311 -31.77 22.49 41.61
CA VAL A 311 -31.33 22.42 43.01
C VAL A 311 -31.89 23.64 43.75
N GLN A 312 -32.72 23.44 44.77
CA GLN A 312 -33.35 24.52 45.55
C GLN A 312 -33.21 24.31 47.06
N LYS A 313 -33.17 25.41 47.83
CA LYS A 313 -33.11 25.33 49.30
C LYS A 313 -34.40 24.73 49.85
N ARG A 314 -34.30 23.71 50.70
CA ARG A 314 -35.44 23.08 51.38
C ARG A 314 -36.14 24.15 52.22
N LYS A 315 -37.45 24.35 52.01
CA LYS A 315 -38.24 25.27 52.85
C LYS A 315 -38.47 24.62 54.21
N GLU A 316 -37.99 25.25 55.28
CA GLU A 316 -38.35 24.91 56.66
C GLU A 316 -39.86 25.13 56.83
N GLY A 317 -40.63 24.04 56.83
CA GLY A 317 -42.09 24.09 56.92
C GLY A 317 -42.80 22.77 56.64
N ASP A 318 -42.15 21.79 56.01
CA ASP A 318 -42.72 20.46 55.79
C ASP A 318 -42.04 19.44 56.73
N SER A 319 -42.43 19.53 58.00
CA SER A 319 -42.28 18.44 58.96
C SER A 319 -43.55 17.61 58.92
N ASP A 320 -43.42 16.39 58.40
CA ASP A 320 -44.27 15.22 58.61
C ASP A 320 -45.78 15.45 58.84
N GLU A 321 -46.57 15.21 57.78
CA GLU A 321 -47.85 14.48 57.87
C GLU A 321 -48.08 13.61 56.61
#